data_AF-A0A076N144-F1
#
_entry.id   AF-A0A076N144-F1
#
_cell.length_a   1.000
_cell.length_b   1.000
_cell.length_c   1.000
_cell.angle_alpha   90.00
_cell.angle_beta   90.00
_cell.angle_gamma   90.00
#
_symmetry.space_group_name_H-M   'P 1'
#
loop_
_entity.id
_entity.type
_entity.pdbx_description
1 polymer ?
#
loop_
_entity_poly.entity_id
_entity_poly.type
_entity_poly.pdbx_seq_one_letter_code
_entity_poly.pdbx_strand_id
1 'polypeptide(L)'
;MARRAHLDPAAQLREFDDHGVHLEDLREALGAASDPAAPVTRLGFAVFRNWLHTRLVRRGVPALRLTDGDEEWVLGEGEPAATLTAPRAELFAVISGRRSEARIRALGWDAEPYLPVISPYPLPVGQMPVG
;
A
#
# COMPACT_ATOMS: atom_id res chain seq x y z
N MET A 1 11.69 24.88 -32.34
CA MET A 1 10.64 25.14 -31.32
C MET A 1 10.19 23.79 -30.76
N ALA A 2 10.70 23.38 -29.60
CA ALA A 2 10.28 22.13 -28.96
C ALA A 2 9.03 22.40 -28.10
N ARG A 3 7.92 21.73 -28.42
CA ARG A 3 6.73 21.70 -27.56
C ARG A 3 7.11 20.95 -26.28
N ARG A 4 7.20 21.68 -25.16
CA ARG A 4 7.26 21.08 -23.83
C ARG A 4 5.90 20.41 -23.61
N ALA A 5 5.85 19.09 -23.69
CA ALA A 5 4.67 18.34 -23.30
C ALA A 5 4.37 18.70 -21.84
N HIS A 6 3.29 19.44 -21.61
CA HIS A 6 2.80 19.69 -20.27
C HIS A 6 2.12 18.41 -19.82
N LEU A 7 2.92 17.50 -19.26
CA LEU A 7 2.39 16.31 -18.60
C LEU A 7 1.56 16.76 -17.40
N ASP A 8 0.34 16.23 -17.31
CA ASP A 8 -0.61 16.44 -16.21
C ASP A 8 0.09 16.27 -14.85
N PRO A 9 0.00 17.22 -13.91
CA PRO A 9 0.53 17.08 -12.56
C PRO A 9 0.08 15.80 -11.85
N ALA A 10 -1.13 15.30 -12.14
CA ALA A 10 -1.64 14.04 -11.62
C ALA A 10 -1.03 12.79 -12.31
N ALA A 11 -0.49 12.94 -13.52
CA ALA A 11 0.32 11.92 -14.17
C ALA A 11 1.76 11.92 -13.62
N GLN A 12 2.34 13.10 -13.36
CA GLN A 12 3.63 13.20 -12.69
C GLN A 12 3.58 12.63 -11.27
N LEU A 13 2.51 12.88 -10.51
CA LEU A 13 2.34 12.26 -9.18
C LEU A 13 2.26 10.73 -9.24
N ARG A 14 1.66 10.15 -10.29
CA ARG A 14 1.63 8.69 -10.50
C ARG A 14 3.02 8.12 -10.81
N GLU A 15 3.81 8.84 -11.60
CA GLU A 15 5.17 8.42 -11.99
C GLU A 15 6.17 8.51 -10.81
N PHE A 16 6.00 9.47 -9.90
CA PHE A 16 6.82 9.59 -8.68
C PHE A 16 6.43 8.62 -7.56
N ASP A 17 5.18 8.14 -7.54
CA ASP A 17 4.63 7.28 -6.48
C ASP A 17 5.25 5.87 -6.49
N ASP A 18 5.40 5.28 -7.69
CA ASP A 18 5.92 3.92 -7.84
C ASP A 18 7.42 3.80 -7.51
N HIS A 19 8.17 4.91 -7.43
CA HIS A 19 9.59 4.85 -7.05
C HIS A 19 9.82 4.27 -5.65
N GLY A 20 8.90 4.52 -4.71
CA GLY A 20 8.97 3.91 -3.38
C GLY A 20 8.76 2.40 -3.43
N VAL A 21 7.82 1.96 -4.27
CA VAL A 21 7.55 0.54 -4.54
C VAL A 21 8.78 -0.11 -5.17
N HIS A 22 9.34 0.48 -6.23
CA HIS A 22 10.52 -0.03 -6.91
C HIS A 22 11.77 -0.09 -6.04
N LEU A 23 11.99 0.90 -5.16
CA LEU A 23 13.09 0.85 -4.21
C LEU A 23 12.94 -0.33 -3.24
N GLU A 24 11.74 -0.54 -2.71
CA GLU A 24 11.48 -1.68 -1.80
C GLU A 24 11.58 -3.02 -2.53
N ASP A 25 11.14 -3.12 -3.77
CA ASP A 25 11.29 -4.33 -4.60
C ASP A 25 12.77 -4.65 -4.86
N LEU A 26 13.59 -3.64 -5.17
CA LEU A 26 15.04 -3.81 -5.32
C LEU A 26 15.69 -4.27 -4.01
N ARG A 27 15.27 -3.71 -2.87
CA ARG A 27 15.79 -4.13 -1.56
C ARG A 27 15.40 -5.57 -1.23
N GLU A 28 14.14 -5.94 -1.45
CA GLU A 28 13.66 -7.32 -1.25
C GLU A 28 14.42 -8.29 -2.16
N ALA A 29 14.59 -7.97 -3.45
CA ALA A 29 15.34 -8.78 -4.41
C ALA A 29 16.83 -8.94 -4.06
N LEU A 30 17.42 -7.93 -3.41
CA LEU A 30 18.81 -7.96 -2.95
C LEU A 30 18.97 -8.49 -1.52
N GLY A 31 17.88 -8.90 -0.85
CA GLY A 31 17.90 -9.30 0.56
C GLY A 31 18.30 -8.18 1.52
N ALA A 32 18.22 -6.93 1.08
CA ALA A 32 18.55 -5.76 1.88
C ALA A 32 17.39 -5.41 2.83
N ALA A 33 17.72 -4.86 4.00
CA ALA A 33 16.71 -4.38 4.93
C ALA A 33 15.88 -3.25 4.30
N SER A 34 14.56 -3.31 4.48
CA SER A 34 13.64 -2.23 4.13
C SER A 34 14.04 -0.92 4.82
N ASP A 35 13.85 0.21 4.15
CA ASP A 35 14.06 1.53 4.73
C ASP A 35 12.76 2.34 4.69
N PRO A 36 11.83 2.09 5.64
CA PRO A 36 10.56 2.79 5.70
C PRO A 36 10.72 4.28 6.04
N ALA A 37 11.91 4.73 6.44
CA ALA A 37 12.21 6.13 6.74
C ALA A 37 12.73 6.89 5.52
N ALA A 38 13.20 6.20 4.47
CA ALA A 38 13.63 6.80 3.22
C ALA A 38 12.54 7.75 2.69
N PRO A 39 12.87 8.99 2.27
CA PRO A 39 11.87 9.97 1.86
C PRO A 39 10.92 9.47 0.77
N VAL A 40 11.44 8.69 -0.19
CA VAL A 40 10.66 8.11 -1.29
C VAL A 40 9.70 7.02 -0.80
N THR A 41 10.13 6.15 0.10
CA THR A 41 9.29 5.09 0.70
C THR A 41 8.20 5.70 1.58
N ARG A 42 8.53 6.73 2.38
CA ARG A 42 7.54 7.47 3.19
C ARG A 42 6.48 8.16 2.33
N LEU A 43 6.89 8.80 1.23
CA LEU A 43 5.98 9.44 0.30
C LEU A 43 5.05 8.41 -0.36
N GLY A 44 5.61 7.32 -0.90
CA GLY A 44 4.82 6.25 -1.52
C GLY A 44 3.80 5.64 -0.55
N PHE A 45 4.21 5.36 0.70
CA PHE A 45 3.27 4.87 1.70
C PHE A 45 2.14 5.86 2.03
N ALA A 46 2.41 7.17 2.01
CA ALA A 46 1.36 8.18 2.18
C ALA A 46 0.38 8.23 1.00
N VAL A 47 0.90 8.16 -0.24
CA VAL A 47 0.06 8.20 -1.44
C VAL A 47 -0.82 6.96 -1.55
N PHE A 48 -0.26 5.75 -1.38
CA PHE A 48 -1.04 4.51 -1.43
C PHE A 48 -2.10 4.42 -0.33
N ARG A 49 -1.83 4.96 0.87
CA ARG A 49 -2.85 5.08 1.93
C ARG A 49 -3.99 6.01 1.50
N ASN A 50 -3.69 7.15 0.91
CA ASN A 50 -4.71 8.07 0.39
C ASN A 50 -5.55 7.44 -0.74
N TRP A 51 -4.92 6.64 -1.61
CA TRP A 51 -5.64 5.91 -2.65
C TRP A 51 -6.55 4.83 -2.07
N LEU A 52 -6.09 4.08 -1.06
CA LEU A 52 -6.92 3.12 -0.35
C LEU A 52 -8.09 3.82 0.36
N HIS A 53 -7.85 4.90 1.10
CA HIS A 53 -8.90 5.73 1.69
C HIS A 53 -9.97 6.08 0.65
N THR A 54 -9.57 6.62 -0.50
CA THR A 54 -10.49 6.98 -1.58
C THR A 54 -11.31 5.78 -2.09
N ARG A 55 -10.69 4.59 -2.21
CA ARG A 55 -11.40 3.37 -2.62
C ARG A 55 -12.43 2.92 -1.58
N LEU A 56 -12.08 2.97 -0.28
CA LEU A 56 -13.00 2.61 0.80
C LEU A 56 -14.24 3.51 0.81
N VAL A 57 -14.03 4.84 0.78
CA VAL A 57 -15.11 5.83 0.75
C VAL A 57 -16.02 5.62 -0.47
N ARG A 58 -15.44 5.51 -1.68
CA ARG A 58 -16.23 5.33 -2.91
C ARG A 58 -17.03 4.04 -2.96
N ARG A 59 -16.60 3.00 -2.24
CA ARG A 59 -17.26 1.69 -2.21
C ARG A 59 -18.20 1.53 -1.00
N GLY A 60 -18.29 2.54 -0.14
CA GLY A 60 -19.09 2.44 1.10
C GLY A 60 -18.55 1.37 2.06
N VAL A 61 -17.25 1.06 1.99
CA VAL A 61 -16.61 0.14 2.91
C VAL A 61 -16.33 0.87 4.22
N PRO A 62 -16.64 0.28 5.40
CA PRO A 62 -16.31 0.88 6.69
C PRO A 62 -14.84 1.27 6.81
N ALA A 63 -14.50 2.21 7.69
CA ALA A 63 -13.11 2.60 7.86
C ALA A 63 -12.22 1.42 8.29
N LEU A 64 -10.96 1.46 7.86
CA LEU A 64 -9.89 0.51 8.21
C LEU A 64 -8.82 1.25 9.00
N ARG A 65 -8.40 0.69 10.13
CA ARG A 65 -7.19 1.13 10.83
C ARG A 65 -6.00 0.32 10.33
N LEU A 66 -4.93 1.00 9.92
CA LEU A 66 -3.61 0.42 9.74
C LEU A 66 -2.73 0.83 10.92
N THR A 67 -1.90 -0.08 11.42
CA THR A 67 -0.91 0.27 12.45
C THR A 67 0.34 -0.59 12.37
N ASP A 68 1.50 0.02 12.59
CA ASP A 68 2.78 -0.69 12.76
C ASP A 68 3.16 -0.94 14.23
N GLY A 69 2.25 -0.63 15.17
CA GLY A 69 2.45 -0.71 16.61
C GLY A 69 2.90 0.61 17.24
N ASP A 70 3.55 1.49 16.47
CA ASP A 70 4.02 2.80 16.93
C ASP A 70 3.14 3.94 16.41
N GLU A 71 2.71 3.83 15.15
CA GLU A 71 1.83 4.79 14.48
C GLU A 71 0.53 4.11 14.01
N GLU A 72 -0.52 4.91 13.91
CA GLU A 72 -1.84 4.48 13.44
C GLU A 72 -2.37 5.41 12.34
N TRP A 73 -3.07 4.81 11.38
CA TRP A 73 -3.69 5.53 10.27
C TRP A 73 -5.09 4.99 9.98
N VAL A 74 -6.08 5.86 10.02
CA VAL A 74 -7.47 5.53 9.71
C VAL A 74 -7.78 5.89 8.27
N LEU A 75 -8.27 4.91 7.50
CA LEU A 75 -8.60 5.03 6.08
C LEU A 75 -10.10 4.76 5.88
N GLY A 76 -10.79 5.54 5.05
CA GLY A 76 -12.25 5.55 5.00
C GLY A 76 -12.87 6.62 5.89
N GLU A 77 -14.19 6.58 6.05
CA GLU A 77 -14.98 7.51 6.86
C GLU A 77 -15.58 6.81 8.09
N GLY A 78 -15.67 7.53 9.20
CA GLY A 78 -16.25 7.03 10.44
C GLY A 78 -15.29 6.18 11.28
N GLU A 79 -15.86 5.43 12.23
CA GLU A 79 -15.10 4.57 13.13
C GLU A 79 -14.56 3.33 12.39
N PRO A 80 -13.28 2.94 12.61
CA PRO A 80 -12.73 1.73 12.04
C PRO A 80 -13.47 0.47 12.49
N ALA A 81 -13.92 -0.36 11.54
CA ALA A 81 -14.54 -1.64 11.84
C ALA A 81 -13.52 -2.80 11.94
N ALA A 82 -12.33 -2.61 11.37
CA ALA A 82 -11.22 -3.56 11.47
C ALA A 82 -9.87 -2.84 11.66
N THR A 83 -8.89 -3.59 12.15
CA THR A 83 -7.49 -3.14 12.29
C THR A 83 -6.56 -4.15 11.64
N LEU A 84 -5.72 -3.68 10.72
CA LEU A 84 -4.61 -4.44 10.16
C LEU A 84 -3.30 -3.98 10.81
N THR A 85 -2.70 -4.88 11.59
CA THR A 85 -1.44 -4.64 12.30
C THR A 85 -0.30 -5.39 11.62
N ALA A 86 0.72 -4.67 11.15
CA ALA A 86 1.94 -5.26 10.59
C ALA A 86 3.05 -4.21 10.53
N PRO A 87 4.34 -4.60 10.42
CA PRO A 87 5.41 -3.63 10.20
C PRO A 87 5.12 -2.74 8.98
N ARG A 88 5.54 -1.47 9.02
CA ARG A 88 5.24 -0.48 7.98
C ARG A 88 5.57 -0.93 6.56
N ALA A 89 6.69 -1.64 6.38
CA ALA A 89 7.09 -2.21 5.10
C ALA A 89 6.08 -3.26 4.58
N GLU A 90 5.56 -4.10 5.47
CA GLU A 90 4.54 -5.10 5.13
C GLU A 90 3.20 -4.41 4.83
N LEU A 91 2.78 -3.42 5.64
CA LEU A 91 1.59 -2.62 5.34
C LEU A 91 1.69 -1.95 3.97
N PHE A 92 2.84 -1.36 3.64
CA PHE A 92 3.07 -0.75 2.35
C PHE A 92 2.99 -1.78 1.22
N ALA A 93 3.60 -2.96 1.37
CA ALA A 93 3.51 -4.04 0.40
C ALA A 93 2.06 -4.55 0.22
N VAL A 94 1.26 -4.63 1.29
CA VAL A 94 -0.15 -5.01 1.22
C VAL A 94 -0.96 -4.01 0.41
N ILE A 95 -0.91 -2.73 0.74
CA ILE A 95 -1.75 -1.70 0.09
C ILE A 95 -1.28 -1.33 -1.32
N SER A 96 -0.03 -1.67 -1.67
CA SER A 96 0.52 -1.54 -3.03
C SER A 96 0.33 -2.79 -3.89
N GLY A 97 -0.29 -3.85 -3.36
CA GLY A 97 -0.60 -5.05 -4.14
C GLY A 97 0.57 -6.01 -4.36
N ARG A 98 1.60 -5.94 -3.52
CA ARG A 98 2.79 -6.82 -3.60
C ARG A 98 2.71 -8.04 -2.70
N ARG A 99 1.55 -8.29 -2.08
CA ARG A 99 1.29 -9.43 -1.22
C ARG A 99 0.11 -10.23 -1.73
N SER A 100 0.27 -11.56 -1.75
CA SER A 100 -0.82 -12.46 -2.13
C SER A 100 -1.95 -12.39 -1.10
N GLU A 101 -3.16 -12.74 -1.54
CA GLU A 101 -4.32 -12.84 -0.66
C GLU A 101 -4.04 -13.73 0.57
N ALA A 102 -3.45 -14.91 0.36
CA ALA A 102 -3.12 -15.83 1.45
C ALA A 102 -2.20 -15.18 2.50
N ARG A 103 -1.20 -14.40 2.06
CA ARG A 103 -0.29 -13.70 2.97
C ARG A 103 -0.99 -12.56 3.71
N ILE A 104 -1.86 -11.82 3.04
CA ILE A 104 -2.64 -10.74 3.67
C ILE A 104 -3.57 -11.31 4.76
N ARG A 105 -4.24 -12.43 4.49
CA ARG A 105 -5.12 -13.11 5.46
C ARG A 105 -4.35 -13.68 6.66
N ALA A 106 -3.13 -14.17 6.43
CA ALA A 106 -2.27 -14.72 7.49
C ALA A 106 -1.84 -13.67 8.54
N LEU A 107 -2.08 -12.37 8.31
CA LEU A 107 -1.84 -11.29 9.28
C LEU A 107 -2.88 -11.26 10.42
N GLY A 108 -3.92 -12.11 10.38
CA GLY A 108 -4.80 -12.36 11.54
C GLY A 108 -5.79 -11.24 11.87
N TRP A 109 -6.38 -10.62 10.85
CA TRP A 109 -7.34 -9.52 10.95
C TRP A 109 -8.64 -9.83 10.21
N ASP A 110 -9.69 -9.03 10.47
CA ASP A 110 -10.96 -9.12 9.73
C ASP A 110 -10.81 -8.50 8.34
N ALA A 111 -10.44 -9.34 7.37
CA ALA A 111 -10.03 -8.91 6.04
C ALA A 111 -11.22 -8.51 5.14
N GLU A 112 -12.41 -8.99 5.44
CA GLU A 112 -13.63 -8.63 4.72
C GLU A 112 -14.27 -7.39 5.35
N PRO A 113 -14.79 -6.43 4.56
CA PRO A 113 -14.89 -6.41 3.09
C PRO A 113 -13.72 -5.69 2.40
N TYR A 114 -12.58 -5.53 3.08
CA TYR A 114 -11.44 -4.72 2.63
C TYR A 114 -10.61 -5.37 1.53
N LEU A 115 -10.46 -6.69 1.59
CA LEU A 115 -9.55 -7.43 0.73
C LEU A 115 -9.78 -7.20 -0.78
N PRO A 116 -11.02 -7.16 -1.31
CA PRO A 116 -11.27 -6.86 -2.73
C PRO A 116 -10.85 -5.45 -3.19
N VAL A 117 -10.57 -4.53 -2.26
CA VAL A 117 -10.25 -3.11 -2.55
C VAL A 117 -8.92 -2.65 -1.94
N ILE A 118 -8.20 -3.55 -1.25
CA ILE A 118 -7.01 -3.23 -0.46
C ILE A 118 -5.89 -2.65 -1.33
N SER A 119 -5.79 -3.12 -2.58
CA SER A 119 -4.79 -2.74 -3.58
C SER A 119 -5.47 -2.10 -4.80
N PRO A 120 -4.82 -1.13 -5.48
CA PRO A 120 -5.27 -0.65 -6.79
C PRO A 120 -5.06 -1.68 -7.92
N TYR A 121 -4.28 -2.74 -7.67
CA TYR A 121 -3.89 -3.77 -8.63
C TYR A 121 -4.37 -5.16 -8.20
N PRO A 122 -4.56 -6.11 -9.14
CA PRO A 122 -4.80 -7.51 -8.79
C PRO A 122 -3.72 -8.06 -7.87
N LEU A 123 -4.12 -8.86 -6.88
CA LEU A 123 -3.17 -9.46 -5.94
C LEU A 123 -2.37 -10.58 -6.64
N PRO A 124 -1.08 -10.74 -6.32
CA PRO A 124 -0.26 -11.83 -6.84
C PRO A 124 -0.87 -13.19 -6.47
N VAL A 125 -0.90 -14.10 -7.43
CA VAL A 125 -1.14 -15.52 -7.14
C VAL A 125 0.04 -16.02 -6.29
N GLY A 126 -0.24 -16.75 -5.21
CA GLY A 126 0.74 -17.05 -4.17
C GLY A 126 2.04 -17.62 -4.73
N GLN A 127 3.15 -16.91 -4.54
CA GLN A 127 4.48 -17.52 -4.59
C GLN A 127 4.78 -18.10 -3.22
N MET A 128 5.09 -19.40 -3.20
CA MET A 128 5.70 -20.06 -2.05
C MET A 128 7.03 -19.36 -1.71
N PRO A 129 7.38 -19.16 -0.43
CA PRO A 129 8.70 -18.70 -0.08
C PRO A 129 9.73 -19.70 -0.61
N VAL A 130 10.68 -19.22 -1.41
CA VAL A 130 11.89 -19.98 -1.70
C VAL A 130 12.67 -20.01 -0.38
N GLY A 131 12.82 -21.22 0.18
CA GLY A 131 13.51 -21.45 1.45
C GLY A 131 15.00 -21.15 1.39
#